data_AF-A0AAJ5FHS4-F1
#
_entry.id   AF-A0AAJ5FHS4-F1
#
_cell.length_a   1.000
_cell.length_b   1.000
_cell.length_c   1.000
_cell.angle_alpha   90.00
_cell.angle_beta   90.00
_cell.angle_gamma   90.00
#
_symmetry.space_group_name_H-M   'P 1'
#
loop_
_entity.id
_entity.type
_entity.pdbx_description
1 polymer ?
#
loop_
_entity_poly.entity_id
_entity_poly.type
_entity_poly.pdbx_seq_one_letter_code
_entity_poly.pdbx_strand_id
1 'polypeptide(L)'
;MDIKWTWGKKDACYEDALNIRKDVFIGEQGIDPKLELDGTDEDKMHYVGYVDGQPVTTARIDLLAGNRVKIQRVATVASARQHGYAGELIKSIIADGQRSEVAHIELDAQLTALPFYQELGFVPVGEPFEEAGIQHRTVEYRG
;
A
#
# COMPACT_ATOMS: atom_id res chain seq x y z
N MET A 1 2.04 15.79 -5.18
CA MET A 1 2.37 14.65 -6.06
C MET A 1 1.18 14.38 -6.98
N ASP A 2 1.37 13.88 -8.20
CA ASP A 2 0.24 13.41 -9.03
C ASP A 2 -0.09 11.95 -8.64
N ILE A 3 -1.35 11.62 -8.41
CA ILE A 3 -1.75 10.28 -7.96
C ILE A 3 -2.71 9.68 -8.98
N LYS A 4 -2.36 8.51 -9.48
CA LYS A 4 -3.20 7.73 -10.41
C LYS A 4 -3.49 6.38 -9.81
N TRP A 5 -4.55 5.75 -10.31
CA TRP A 5 -4.84 4.36 -9.98
C TRP A 5 -5.46 3.63 -11.16
N THR A 6 -5.33 2.31 -11.15
CA THR A 6 -5.98 1.42 -12.12
C THR A 6 -6.56 0.19 -11.42
N TRP A 7 -7.62 -0.37 -11.98
CA TRP A 7 -8.11 -1.71 -11.62
C TRP A 7 -7.43 -2.77 -12.48
N GLY A 8 -6.93 -3.83 -11.85
CA GLY A 8 -6.29 -4.95 -12.54
C GLY A 8 -5.00 -4.55 -13.25
N LYS A 9 -4.63 -5.29 -14.30
CA LYS A 9 -3.29 -5.25 -14.92
C LYS A 9 -3.18 -4.53 -16.25
N LYS A 10 -4.24 -3.85 -16.69
CA LYS A 10 -4.38 -3.44 -18.10
C LYS A 10 -3.71 -2.13 -18.47
N ASP A 11 -3.30 -1.34 -17.50
CA ASP A 11 -2.81 0.04 -17.70
C ASP A 11 -1.33 0.17 -17.31
N ALA A 12 -0.63 1.15 -17.91
CA ALA A 12 0.73 1.53 -17.54
C ALA A 12 0.88 1.85 -16.05
N CYS A 13 -0.17 2.36 -15.40
CA CYS A 13 -0.18 2.58 -13.96
C CYS A 13 0.08 1.29 -13.16
N TYR A 14 -0.39 0.12 -13.63
CA TYR A 14 -0.11 -1.15 -12.97
C TYR A 14 1.35 -1.57 -13.16
N GLU A 15 1.91 -1.39 -14.36
CA GLU A 15 3.32 -1.71 -14.62
C GLU A 15 4.25 -0.86 -13.75
N ASP A 16 3.93 0.43 -13.56
CA ASP A 16 4.67 1.31 -12.66
C ASP A 16 4.59 0.84 -11.19
N ALA A 17 3.39 0.48 -10.72
CA ALA A 17 3.20 -0.09 -9.38
C ALA A 17 4.02 -1.37 -9.20
N LEU A 18 3.96 -2.28 -10.18
CA LEU A 18 4.66 -3.55 -10.16
C LEU A 18 6.18 -3.36 -10.15
N ASN A 19 6.71 -2.41 -10.93
CA ASN A 19 8.14 -2.13 -10.96
C ASN A 19 8.65 -1.61 -9.61
N ILE A 20 7.95 -0.66 -8.99
CA ILE A 20 8.28 -0.19 -7.63
C ILE A 20 8.27 -1.36 -6.65
N ARG A 21 7.23 -2.20 -6.69
CA ARG A 21 7.09 -3.37 -5.81
C ARG A 21 8.22 -4.38 -6.00
N LYS A 22 8.62 -4.68 -7.23
CA LYS A 22 9.75 -5.57 -7.53
C LYS A 22 11.05 -5.00 -6.98
N ASP A 23 11.34 -3.73 -7.23
CA ASP A 23 12.56 -3.09 -6.75
C ASP A 23 12.64 -3.14 -5.22
N VAL A 24 11.55 -2.80 -4.53
CA VAL A 24 11.52 -2.71 -3.07
C VAL A 24 11.41 -4.09 -2.40
N PHE A 25 10.42 -4.91 -2.76
CA PHE A 25 10.17 -6.16 -2.05
C PHE A 25 11.13 -7.27 -2.48
N ILE A 26 11.38 -7.43 -3.78
CA ILE A 26 12.29 -8.47 -4.28
C ILE A 26 13.73 -7.99 -4.23
N GLY A 27 14.02 -6.82 -4.81
CA GLY A 27 15.37 -6.29 -4.94
C GLY A 27 16.01 -5.91 -3.60
N GLU A 28 15.31 -5.11 -2.79
CA GLU A 28 15.86 -4.60 -1.52
C GLU A 28 15.56 -5.51 -0.32
N GLN A 29 14.33 -6.00 -0.18
CA GLN A 29 13.92 -6.79 1.00
C GLN A 29 14.14 -8.30 0.83
N GLY A 30 14.46 -8.78 -0.38
CA GLY A 30 14.74 -10.20 -0.63
C GLY A 30 13.51 -11.11 -0.49
N ILE A 31 12.30 -10.57 -0.61
CA ILE A 31 11.05 -11.35 -0.63
C ILE A 31 11.05 -12.26 -1.86
N ASP A 32 10.68 -13.52 -1.69
CA ASP A 32 10.57 -14.47 -2.80
C ASP A 32 9.63 -13.89 -3.89
N PRO A 33 10.06 -13.80 -5.16
CA PRO A 33 9.23 -13.35 -6.26
C PRO A 33 7.84 -14.02 -6.33
N LYS A 34 7.71 -15.27 -5.88
CA LYS A 34 6.44 -16.00 -5.85
C LYS A 34 5.46 -15.48 -4.79
N LEU A 35 5.96 -14.91 -3.69
CA LEU A 35 5.13 -14.28 -2.66
C LEU A 35 4.66 -12.89 -3.12
N GLU A 36 5.54 -12.16 -3.80
CA GLU A 36 5.23 -10.85 -4.34
C GLU A 36 4.27 -10.91 -5.53
N LEU A 37 4.50 -11.85 -6.45
CA LEU A 37 3.66 -12.16 -7.60
C LEU A 37 2.60 -13.20 -7.23
N ASP A 38 1.75 -12.87 -6.26
CA ASP A 38 0.72 -13.77 -5.69
C ASP A 38 -0.40 -14.20 -6.65
N GLY A 39 -0.41 -13.65 -7.88
CA GLY A 39 -1.41 -13.95 -8.91
C GLY A 39 -2.73 -13.19 -8.77
N THR A 40 -2.95 -12.42 -7.70
CA THR A 40 -4.24 -11.78 -7.40
C THR A 40 -4.37 -10.35 -7.91
N ASP A 41 -3.30 -9.80 -8.50
CA ASP A 41 -3.24 -8.40 -8.94
C ASP A 41 -4.30 -8.00 -9.98
N GLU A 42 -4.97 -8.94 -10.66
CA GLU A 42 -6.08 -8.65 -11.61
C GLU A 42 -7.35 -8.17 -10.88
N ASP A 43 -7.54 -8.59 -9.62
CA ASP A 43 -8.73 -8.34 -8.80
C ASP A 43 -8.45 -7.27 -7.73
N LYS A 44 -7.54 -6.34 -8.01
CA LYS A 44 -7.04 -5.35 -7.06
C LYS A 44 -6.96 -3.98 -7.72
N MET A 45 -7.04 -2.92 -6.92
CA MET A 45 -6.69 -1.58 -7.38
C MET A 45 -5.22 -1.30 -7.07
N HIS A 46 -4.55 -0.58 -7.96
CA HIS A 46 -3.15 -0.20 -7.80
C HIS A 46 -3.05 1.32 -7.86
N TYR A 47 -2.62 1.94 -6.77
CA TYR A 47 -2.35 3.38 -6.68
C TYR A 47 -0.87 3.63 -6.90
N VAL A 48 -0.55 4.69 -7.64
CA VAL A 48 0.82 5.15 -7.87
C VAL A 48 0.90 6.67 -7.73
N GLY A 49 1.89 7.11 -6.96
CA GLY A 49 2.26 8.51 -6.83
C GLY A 49 3.43 8.87 -7.75
N TYR A 50 3.29 9.97 -8.48
CA TYR A 50 4.23 10.48 -9.46
C TYR A 50 4.78 11.85 -9.08
N VAL A 51 6.09 12.01 -9.16
CA VAL A 51 6.79 13.29 -8.98
C VAL A 51 7.57 13.57 -10.26
N ASP A 52 7.34 14.73 -10.88
CA ASP A 52 7.91 15.10 -12.17
C ASP A 52 7.72 14.03 -13.26
N GLY A 53 6.56 13.35 -13.22
CA GLY A 53 6.20 12.26 -14.14
C GLY A 53 6.86 10.91 -13.85
N GLN A 54 7.69 10.79 -12.81
CA GLN A 54 8.32 9.53 -12.40
C GLN A 54 7.53 8.84 -11.29
N PRO A 55 7.25 7.53 -11.39
CA PRO A 55 6.57 6.78 -10.33
C PRO A 55 7.51 6.61 -9.13
N VAL A 56 7.07 7.03 -7.94
CA VAL A 56 7.91 7.04 -6.73
C VAL A 56 7.36 6.23 -5.56
N THR A 57 6.04 6.06 -5.48
CA THR A 57 5.38 5.33 -4.40
C THR A 57 4.15 4.60 -4.93
N THR A 58 3.81 3.47 -4.32
CA THR A 58 2.64 2.67 -4.71
C THR A 58 2.00 2.00 -3.51
N ALA A 59 0.73 1.63 -3.69
CA ALA A 59 -0.03 0.77 -2.79
C ALA A 59 -1.04 -0.05 -3.59
N ARG A 60 -1.33 -1.25 -3.11
CA ARG A 60 -2.38 -2.13 -3.65
C ARG A 60 -3.57 -2.16 -2.71
N ILE A 61 -4.77 -2.13 -3.27
CA ILE A 61 -6.02 -2.10 -2.51
C ILE A 61 -6.81 -3.38 -2.79
N ASP A 62 -7.21 -4.05 -1.72
CA ASP A 62 -8.14 -5.17 -1.74
C ASP A 62 -9.50 -4.74 -1.19
N LEU A 63 -10.57 -5.02 -1.94
CA LEU A 63 -11.94 -4.74 -1.52
C LEU A 63 -12.49 -5.97 -0.82
N LEU A 64 -12.76 -5.84 0.47
CA LEU A 64 -13.25 -6.91 1.32
C LEU A 64 -14.77 -6.82 1.52
N ALA A 65 -15.36 -7.94 1.92
CA ALA A 65 -16.77 -8.01 2.26
C ALA A 65 -17.13 -7.02 3.39
N GLY A 66 -18.38 -6.54 3.40
CA GLY A 66 -18.87 -5.60 4.40
C GLY A 66 -18.35 -4.16 4.21
N ASN A 67 -18.07 -3.77 2.96
CA ASN A 67 -17.59 -2.44 2.61
C ASN A 67 -16.29 -2.06 3.34
N ARG A 68 -15.36 -3.00 3.33
CA ARG A 68 -14.05 -2.88 3.96
C ARG A 68 -12.96 -2.83 2.91
N VAL A 69 -11.87 -2.17 3.24
CA VAL A 69 -10.72 -2.05 2.35
C VAL A 69 -9.45 -2.47 3.09
N LYS A 70 -8.61 -3.27 2.45
CA LYS A 70 -7.27 -3.58 2.94
C LYS A 70 -6.20 -2.97 2.04
N ILE A 71 -5.37 -2.10 2.60
CA ILE A 71 -4.19 -1.57 1.93
C ILE A 71 -3.06 -2.59 2.09
N GLN A 72 -2.38 -2.88 0.99
CA GLN A 72 -1.32 -3.87 0.89
C GLN A 72 -0.17 -3.31 0.04
N ARG A 73 1.00 -3.93 0.12
CA ARG A 73 2.15 -3.66 -0.77
C ARG A 73 2.51 -2.18 -0.89
N VAL A 74 2.50 -1.48 0.23
CA VAL A 74 2.94 -0.08 0.28
C VAL A 74 4.45 -0.05 0.09
N ALA A 75 4.90 0.56 -1.00
CA ALA A 75 6.31 0.62 -1.37
C ALA A 75 6.69 2.01 -1.88
N THR A 76 7.90 2.46 -1.57
CA THR A 76 8.46 3.72 -2.06
C THR A 76 9.91 3.48 -2.46
N VAL A 77 10.28 3.89 -3.68
CA VAL A 77 11.65 3.74 -4.19
C VAL A 77 12.64 4.46 -3.29
N ALA A 78 13.85 3.92 -3.14
CA ALA A 78 14.84 4.42 -2.19
C ALA A 78 15.13 5.92 -2.33
N SER A 79 15.22 6.43 -3.56
CA SER A 79 15.50 7.85 -3.87
C SER A 79 14.38 8.81 -3.44
N ALA A 80 13.17 8.31 -3.20
CA ALA A 80 11.99 9.11 -2.89
C ALA A 80 11.51 8.95 -1.43
N ARG A 81 12.20 8.16 -0.62
CA ARG A 81 11.90 8.00 0.82
C ARG A 81 12.17 9.31 1.58
N GLN A 82 11.59 9.46 2.77
CA GLN A 82 11.73 10.63 3.65
C GLN A 82 11.20 11.97 3.08
N HIS A 83 10.55 11.95 1.90
CA HIS A 83 9.89 13.13 1.32
C HIS A 83 8.39 13.21 1.65
N GLY A 84 7.83 12.22 2.36
CA GLY A 84 6.42 12.18 2.75
C GLY A 84 5.45 11.62 1.69
N TYR A 85 5.93 11.20 0.52
CA TYR A 85 5.09 10.74 -0.60
C TYR A 85 4.21 9.54 -0.25
N ALA A 86 4.71 8.56 0.51
CA ALA A 86 3.89 7.45 0.98
C ALA A 86 2.70 7.94 1.83
N GLY A 87 2.92 8.94 2.69
CA GLY A 87 1.86 9.53 3.50
C GLY A 87 0.83 10.28 2.66
N GLU A 88 1.26 11.00 1.63
CA GLU A 88 0.36 11.66 0.67
C GLU A 88 -0.49 10.63 -0.11
N LEU A 89 0.12 9.53 -0.55
CA LEU A 89 -0.57 8.43 -1.22
C LEU A 89 -1.65 7.80 -0.32
N ILE A 90 -1.29 7.44 0.91
CA ILE A 90 -2.23 6.82 1.87
C ILE A 90 -3.37 7.77 2.22
N LYS A 91 -3.10 9.07 2.39
CA LYS A 91 -4.16 10.08 2.61
C LYS A 91 -5.12 10.17 1.43
N SER A 92 -4.64 10.07 0.19
CA SER A 92 -5.50 10.02 -0.99
C SER A 92 -6.41 8.79 -0.96
N ILE A 93 -5.85 7.61 -0.67
CA ILE A 93 -6.61 6.36 -0.56
C ILE A 93 -7.68 6.45 0.53
N ILE A 94 -7.35 7.03 1.69
CA ILE A 94 -8.33 7.28 2.76
C ILE A 94 -9.47 8.19 2.27
N ALA A 95 -9.13 9.29 1.58
CA ALA A 95 -10.12 10.23 1.07
C ALA A 95 -11.02 9.59 -0.01
N ASP A 96 -10.48 8.73 -0.88
CA ASP A 96 -11.24 7.94 -1.85
C ASP A 96 -12.19 6.94 -1.15
N GLY A 97 -11.69 6.27 -0.10
CA GLY A 97 -12.51 5.38 0.73
C GLY A 97 -13.67 6.10 1.40
N GLN A 98 -13.41 7.26 2.02
CA GLN A 98 -14.44 8.10 2.64
C GLN A 98 -15.50 8.58 1.64
N ARG A 99 -15.08 9.01 0.44
CA ARG A 99 -16.03 9.39 -0.63
C ARG A 99 -16.89 8.23 -1.11
N SER A 100 -16.36 7.01 -1.01
CA SER A 100 -17.06 5.77 -1.39
C SER A 100 -17.80 5.13 -0.21
N GLU A 101 -17.93 5.86 0.91
CA GLU A 101 -18.60 5.43 2.14
C GLU A 101 -18.02 4.12 2.74
N VAL A 102 -16.74 3.83 2.49
CA VAL A 102 -16.04 2.65 3.04
C VAL A 102 -16.11 2.69 4.57
N ALA A 103 -16.55 1.58 5.18
CA ALA A 103 -16.76 1.50 6.62
C ALA A 103 -15.43 1.38 7.39
N HIS A 104 -14.47 0.62 6.85
CA HIS A 104 -13.19 0.39 7.50
C HIS A 104 -12.06 0.26 6.49
N ILE A 105 -10.93 0.88 6.81
CA ILE A 105 -9.67 0.70 6.09
C ILE A 105 -8.69 0.05 7.04
N GLU A 106 -8.05 -1.04 6.62
CA GLU A 106 -7.06 -1.75 7.42
C GLU A 106 -5.78 -2.03 6.62
N LEU A 107 -4.69 -2.30 7.32
CA LEU A 107 -3.47 -2.84 6.73
C LEU A 107 -2.63 -3.56 7.78
N ASP A 108 -1.73 -4.42 7.31
CA ASP A 108 -0.75 -5.09 8.16
C ASP A 108 0.56 -4.32 8.09
N ALA A 109 0.82 -3.53 9.13
CA ALA A 109 2.00 -2.69 9.20
C ALA A 109 3.18 -3.50 9.74
N GLN A 110 4.33 -3.47 9.06
CA GLN A 110 5.59 -3.88 9.69
C GLN A 110 5.76 -3.09 10.98
N LEU A 111 6.21 -3.71 12.08
CA LEU A 111 6.34 -3.02 13.37
C LEU A 111 7.23 -1.77 13.30
N THR A 112 8.23 -1.78 12.41
CA THR A 112 9.11 -0.63 12.12
C THR A 112 8.38 0.55 11.46
N ALA A 113 7.29 0.29 10.73
CA ALA A 113 6.45 1.28 10.06
C ALA A 113 5.22 1.68 10.90
N LEU A 114 5.00 1.07 12.07
CA LEU A 114 3.84 1.36 12.91
C LEU A 114 3.71 2.85 13.29
N PRO A 115 4.78 3.57 13.72
CA PRO A 115 4.67 5.00 14.03
C PRO A 115 4.19 5.84 12.85
N PHE A 116 4.63 5.51 11.64
CA PHE A 116 4.21 6.19 10.41
C PHE A 116 2.70 6.08 10.18
N TYR A 117 2.11 4.88 10.34
CA TYR A 117 0.66 4.72 10.18
C TYR A 117 -0.13 5.37 11.31
N GLN A 118 0.41 5.41 12.53
CA GLN A 118 -0.21 6.12 13.66
C GLN A 118 -0.29 7.63 13.41
N GLU A 119 0.74 8.24 12.81
CA GLU A 119 0.73 9.65 12.40
C GLU A 119 -0.33 9.96 11.34
N LEU A 120 -0.72 8.95 10.56
CA LEU A 120 -1.80 9.05 9.56
C LEU A 120 -3.19 8.79 10.16
N GLY A 121 -3.29 8.53 11.47
CA GLY A 121 -4.54 8.30 12.18
C GLY A 121 -4.98 6.83 12.25
N PHE A 122 -4.13 5.88 11.83
CA PHE A 122 -4.42 4.46 12.05
C PHE A 122 -4.19 4.08 13.52
N VAL A 123 -4.98 3.13 14.01
CA VAL A 123 -4.90 2.60 15.38
C VAL A 123 -4.57 1.12 15.31
N PRO A 124 -3.58 0.63 16.08
CA PRO A 124 -3.27 -0.79 16.12
C PRO A 124 -4.41 -1.62 16.72
N VAL A 125 -4.65 -2.78 16.12
CA VAL A 125 -5.64 -3.75 16.58
C VAL A 125 -5.01 -5.13 16.70
N GLY A 126 -5.47 -5.90 17.69
CA GLY A 126 -4.93 -7.23 17.97
C GLY A 126 -3.46 -7.23 18.42
N GLU A 127 -2.91 -8.45 18.46
CA GLU A 127 -1.52 -8.72 18.81
C GLU A 127 -0.62 -8.72 17.56
N PRO A 128 0.69 -8.42 17.71
CA PRO A 128 1.65 -8.60 16.63
C PRO A 128 1.72 -10.05 16.14
N PHE A 129 2.04 -10.23 14.86
CA PHE A 129 2.20 -11.54 14.21
C PHE A 129 3.36 -11.52 13.21
N GLU A 130 3.81 -12.69 12.77
CA GLU A 130 4.89 -12.82 11.79
C GLU A 130 4.35 -13.14 10.39
N GLU A 131 4.86 -12.43 9.38
CA GLU A 131 4.61 -12.70 7.97
C GLU A 131 5.93 -12.59 7.21
N ALA A 132 6.28 -13.63 6.45
CA ALA A 132 7.54 -13.74 5.70
C ALA A 132 8.80 -13.46 6.55
N GLY A 133 8.80 -13.83 7.84
CA GLY A 133 9.92 -13.60 8.77
C GLY A 133 10.00 -12.17 9.32
N ILE A 134 8.99 -11.33 9.06
CA ILE A 134 8.92 -9.95 9.51
C ILE A 134 7.75 -9.80 10.48
N GLN A 135 7.97 -9.09 11.59
CA GLN A 135 6.94 -8.79 12.57
C GLN A 135 6.03 -7.68 12.06
N HIS A 136 4.72 -7.94 12.09
CA HIS A 136 3.66 -7.06 11.66
C HIS A 136 2.64 -6.85 12.79
N ARG A 137 1.83 -5.81 12.64
CA ARG A 137 0.63 -5.59 13.44
C ARG A 137 -0.45 -4.99 12.55
N THR A 138 -1.67 -5.52 12.65
CA THR A 138 -2.81 -4.94 11.94
C THR A 138 -3.13 -3.58 12.54
N VAL A 139 -3.39 -2.61 11.68
CA VAL A 139 -3.83 -1.27 12.05
C VAL A 139 -5.08 -0.90 11.25
N GLU A 140 -6.00 -0.19 11.89
CA GLU A 140 -7.28 0.23 11.30
C GLU A 140 -7.41 1.75 11.31
N TYR A 141 -8.02 2.29 10.26
CA TYR A 141 -8.50 3.66 10.20
C TYR A 141 -10.03 3.66 10.20
N ARG A 142 -10.61 4.37 11.16
CA ARG A 142 -12.07 4.56 11.30
C ARG A 142 -12.35 6.04 11.05
N GLY A 143 -12.70 6.35 9.81
CA GLY A 143 -13.03 7.69 9.33
C GLY A 143 -14.52 7.98 9.40
#